data_AF-A0A942MF16-F1
#
_entry.id   AF-A0A942MF16-F1
#
_cell.length_a   1.000
_cell.length_b   1.000
_cell.length_c   1.000
_cell.angle_alpha   90.00
_cell.angle_beta   90.00
_cell.angle_gamma   90.00
#
_symmetry.space_group_name_H-M   'P 1'
#
loop_
_entity.id
_entity.type
_entity.pdbx_description
1 polymer ?
#
loop_
_entity_poly.entity_id
_entity_poly.type
_entity_poly.pdbx_seq_one_letter_code
_entity_poly.pdbx_strand_id
1 'polypeptide(L)'
;MFCRNETQQMTLTDPLNTMPQYLKNILLKSWAHPFQKYIFPNINEKRFAVLYSENHATRPNSPVHVNVGLLILKEIFHLPDEDLIGSLHFDTRFQYALRTTSFEKQPVSINTLTNFRARLYDYEIETGIDLIQQEVEELVEVIAKYLKIDNKKVRMDSFMVS
;
A
#
# COMPACT_ATOMS: atom_id res chain seq x y z
N MET A 1 10.78 11.55 -14.00
CA MET A 1 9.35 11.76 -14.27
C MET A 1 8.50 11.01 -13.26
N PHE A 2 7.51 11.68 -12.67
CA PHE A 2 6.43 11.03 -11.92
C PHE A 2 5.41 10.41 -12.89
N CYS A 3 5.14 9.12 -12.71
CA CYS A 3 4.05 8.40 -13.37
C CYS A 3 3.09 7.88 -12.29
N ARG A 4 1.82 8.28 -12.38
CA ARG A 4 0.76 7.79 -11.49
C ARG A 4 0.34 6.38 -11.92
N ASN A 5 0.12 5.50 -10.94
CA ASN A 5 -0.42 4.17 -11.22
C ASN A 5 -1.92 4.19 -10.92
N GLU A 6 -2.73 4.41 -11.95
CA GLU A 6 -4.16 4.69 -11.74
C GLU A 6 -4.98 3.44 -11.37
N THR A 7 -4.55 2.24 -11.77
CA THR A 7 -5.25 0.99 -11.45
C THR A 7 -4.31 -0.23 -11.54
N GLN A 8 -3.98 -0.86 -10.41
CA GLN A 8 -3.50 -2.26 -10.40
C GLN A 8 -4.72 -3.18 -10.41
N GLN A 9 -5.17 -3.55 -11.61
CA GLN A 9 -6.10 -4.67 -11.77
C GLN A 9 -5.30 -5.97 -11.71
N MET A 10 -5.72 -6.90 -10.84
CA MET A 10 -5.14 -8.25 -10.82
C MET A 10 -5.36 -8.91 -12.18
N THR A 11 -4.34 -9.57 -12.70
CA THR A 11 -4.41 -10.23 -14.00
C THR A 11 -5.32 -11.45 -13.93
N LEU A 12 -5.85 -11.87 -15.08
CA LEU A 12 -6.66 -13.10 -15.17
C LEU A 12 -5.89 -14.33 -14.68
N THR A 13 -4.56 -14.31 -14.82
CA THR A 13 -3.63 -15.36 -14.41
C THR A 13 -3.04 -15.16 -13.02
N ASP A 14 -3.64 -14.29 -12.19
CA ASP A 14 -3.12 -14.04 -10.83
C ASP A 14 -3.06 -15.36 -10.02
N PRO A 15 -1.93 -15.65 -9.32
CA PRO A 15 -1.81 -16.85 -8.49
C PRO A 15 -2.90 -17.02 -7.44
N LEU A 16 -3.53 -15.93 -7.00
CA LEU A 16 -4.67 -15.98 -6.10
C LEU A 16 -5.88 -16.65 -6.74
N ASN A 17 -6.06 -16.61 -8.06
CA ASN A 17 -7.19 -17.26 -8.72
C ASN A 17 -7.14 -18.78 -8.59
N THR A 18 -5.95 -19.37 -8.67
CA THR A 18 -5.71 -20.82 -8.56
C THR A 18 -5.56 -21.31 -7.11
N MET A 19 -5.46 -20.39 -6.14
CA MET A 19 -5.33 -20.72 -4.72
C MET A 19 -6.55 -21.52 -4.19
N PRO A 20 -6.34 -22.60 -3.40
CA PRO A 20 -7.41 -23.32 -2.73
C PRO A 20 -8.35 -22.41 -1.93
N GLN A 21 -9.65 -22.70 -1.96
CA GLN A 21 -10.66 -21.83 -1.35
C GLN A 21 -10.46 -21.63 0.16
N TYR A 22 -10.00 -22.65 0.89
CA TYR A 22 -9.74 -22.53 2.32
C TYR A 22 -8.58 -21.56 2.62
N LEU A 23 -7.55 -21.51 1.77
CA LEU A 23 -6.45 -20.54 1.90
C LEU A 23 -6.91 -19.12 1.55
N LYS A 24 -7.75 -18.96 0.52
CA LYS A 24 -8.39 -17.67 0.21
C LYS A 24 -9.17 -17.15 1.42
N ASN A 25 -9.94 -18.01 2.08
CA ASN A 25 -10.71 -17.64 3.26
C ASN A 25 -9.80 -17.22 4.44
N ILE A 26 -8.64 -17.87 4.61
CA ILE A 26 -7.64 -17.46 5.63
C ILE A 26 -7.04 -16.09 5.27
N LEU A 27 -6.67 -15.89 4.00
CA LEU A 27 -6.12 -14.61 3.50
C LEU A 27 -7.11 -13.46 3.71
N LEU A 28 -8.39 -13.66 3.36
CA LEU A 28 -9.46 -12.66 3.53
C LEU A 28 -9.75 -12.34 5.00
N LYS A 29 -9.47 -13.25 5.92
CA LYS A 29 -9.58 -13.04 7.38
C LYS A 29 -8.30 -12.47 8.01
N SER A 30 -7.20 -12.41 7.26
CA SER A 30 -5.92 -11.89 7.75
C SER A 30 -5.89 -10.37 7.73
N TRP A 31 -4.88 -9.77 8.38
CA TRP A 31 -4.60 -8.32 8.36
C TRP A 31 -4.45 -7.74 6.95
N ALA A 32 -4.05 -8.57 5.98
CA ALA A 32 -3.76 -8.12 4.63
C ALA A 32 -5.03 -7.67 3.88
N HIS A 33 -6.18 -8.26 4.19
CA HIS A 33 -7.44 -7.89 3.57
C HIS A 33 -7.92 -6.48 3.94
N PRO A 34 -8.06 -6.10 5.23
CA PRO A 34 -8.40 -4.73 5.57
C PRO A 34 -7.34 -3.73 5.09
N PHE A 35 -6.04 -4.09 5.10
CA PHE A 35 -4.99 -3.24 4.53
C PHE A 35 -5.22 -2.99 3.03
N GLN A 36 -5.37 -4.06 2.23
CA GLN A 36 -5.63 -3.97 0.80
C GLN A 36 -6.92 -3.19 0.51
N LYS A 37 -7.97 -3.38 1.31
CA LYS A 37 -9.29 -2.82 1.07
C LYS A 37 -9.41 -1.36 1.46
N TYR A 38 -8.84 -0.97 2.60
CA TYR A 38 -9.09 0.34 3.21
C TYR A 38 -7.87 1.26 3.23
N ILE A 39 -6.64 0.72 3.26
CA ILE A 39 -5.42 1.53 3.36
C ILE A 39 -4.84 1.75 1.97
N PHE A 40 -4.43 0.66 1.31
CA PHE A 40 -3.70 0.71 0.05
C PHE A 40 -4.37 1.55 -1.07
N PRO A 41 -5.70 1.47 -1.31
CA PRO A 41 -6.34 2.21 -2.39
C PRO A 41 -6.51 3.70 -2.09
N ASN A 42 -6.40 4.10 -0.82
CA ASN A 42 -6.54 5.49 -0.39
C ASN A 42 -5.18 6.21 -0.32
N ILE A 43 -4.07 5.52 -0.65
CA ILE A 43 -2.75 6.16 -0.72
C ILE A 43 -2.72 7.18 -1.87
N ASN A 44 -2.50 8.45 -1.55
CA ASN A 44 -2.45 9.55 -2.50
C ASN A 44 -1.06 9.69 -3.12
N GLU A 45 -0.81 8.96 -4.22
CA GLU A 45 0.49 9.04 -4.94
C GLU A 45 0.86 10.46 -5.39
N LYS A 46 -0.13 11.34 -5.64
CA LYS A 46 0.14 12.70 -6.12
C LYS A 46 0.87 13.55 -5.09
N ARG A 47 0.70 13.28 -3.80
CA ARG A 47 1.43 13.95 -2.70
C ARG A 47 2.94 13.85 -2.89
N PHE A 48 3.41 12.73 -3.44
CA PHE A 48 4.82 12.42 -3.61
C PHE A 48 5.37 12.84 -4.98
N ALA A 49 4.56 13.47 -5.83
CA ALA A 49 5.01 13.92 -7.15
C ALA A 49 6.17 14.92 -7.06
N VAL A 50 6.18 15.75 -6.01
CA VAL A 50 7.24 16.73 -5.70
C VAL A 50 8.63 16.11 -5.54
N LEU A 51 8.72 14.80 -5.27
CA LEU A 51 9.99 14.07 -5.11
C LEU A 51 10.63 13.63 -6.43
N TYR A 52 10.02 13.96 -7.56
CA TYR A 52 10.45 13.50 -8.88
C TYR A 52 10.59 14.68 -9.84
N SER A 53 11.64 14.62 -10.66
CA SER A 53 11.84 15.59 -11.74
C SER A 53 10.70 15.53 -12.76
N GLU A 54 10.27 16.70 -13.24
CA GLU A 54 9.36 16.89 -14.37
C GLU A 54 9.98 16.48 -15.71
N ASN A 55 11.29 16.24 -15.76
CA ASN A 55 11.97 15.83 -16.99
C ASN A 55 11.47 14.46 -17.48
N HIS A 56 10.85 14.46 -18.66
CA HIS A 56 10.33 13.28 -19.36
C HIS A 56 11.42 12.32 -19.86
N ALA A 57 12.69 12.76 -19.93
CA ALA A 57 13.82 11.89 -20.30
C ALA A 57 14.27 10.97 -19.16
N THR A 58 13.78 11.18 -17.94
CA THR A 58 14.12 10.33 -16.78
C THR A 58 13.23 9.09 -16.72
N ARG A 59 13.82 7.95 -16.36
CA ARG A 59 13.12 6.67 -16.16
C ARG A 59 11.88 6.85 -15.25
N PRO A 60 10.74 6.20 -15.57
CA PRO A 60 9.57 6.23 -14.69
C PRO A 60 9.91 5.66 -13.31
N ASN A 61 9.24 6.21 -12.30
CA ASN A 61 9.32 5.79 -10.92
C ASN A 61 8.78 4.36 -10.73
N SER A 62 9.31 3.65 -9.73
CA SER A 62 8.57 2.52 -9.15
C SER A 62 7.23 3.02 -8.58
N PRO A 63 6.19 2.18 -8.53
CA PRO A 63 4.89 2.59 -8.02
C PRO A 63 5.00 3.16 -6.61
N VAL A 64 4.60 4.42 -6.43
CA VAL A 64 4.86 5.16 -5.18
C VAL A 64 3.97 4.64 -4.07
N HIS A 65 2.70 4.38 -4.36
CA HIS A 65 1.79 3.77 -3.41
C HIS A 65 2.28 2.42 -2.88
N VAL A 66 3.03 1.62 -3.67
CA VAL A 66 3.67 0.39 -3.18
C VAL A 66 4.81 0.70 -2.20
N ASN A 67 5.64 1.72 -2.49
CA ASN A 67 6.69 2.15 -1.56
C ASN A 67 6.10 2.69 -0.24
N VAL A 68 5.09 3.55 -0.32
CA VAL A 68 4.40 4.11 0.85
C VAL A 68 3.70 3.00 1.63
N GLY A 69 3.00 2.09 0.96
CA GLY A 69 2.37 0.92 1.57
C GLY A 69 3.39 0.05 2.31
N LEU A 70 4.56 -0.20 1.72
CA LEU A 70 5.65 -0.92 2.39
C LEU A 70 6.17 -0.19 3.63
N LEU A 71 6.33 1.14 3.59
CA LEU A 71 6.73 1.91 4.77
C LEU A 71 5.68 1.83 5.88
N ILE A 72 4.39 1.88 5.55
CA ILE A 72 3.32 1.70 6.55
C ILE A 72 3.39 0.28 7.15
N LEU A 73 3.57 -0.75 6.32
CA LEU A 73 3.70 -2.14 6.79
C LEU A 73 4.95 -2.35 7.65
N LYS A 74 6.05 -1.67 7.30
CA LYS A 74 7.28 -1.66 8.10
C LYS A 74 6.99 -1.21 9.52
N GLU A 75 6.26 -0.10 9.68
CA GLU A 75 5.92 0.44 10.99
C GLU A 75 4.91 -0.43 11.74
N ILE A 76 3.89 -0.98 11.06
CA ILE A 76 2.89 -1.88 11.67
C ILE A 76 3.54 -3.14 12.25
N PHE A 77 4.53 -3.70 11.55
CA PHE A 77 5.18 -4.97 11.94
C PHE A 77 6.54 -4.78 12.61
N HIS A 78 7.00 -3.54 12.78
CA HIS A 78 8.32 -3.20 13.31
C HIS A 78 9.47 -3.98 12.64
N LEU A 79 9.43 -4.08 11.31
CA LEU A 79 10.39 -4.89 10.55
C LEU A 79 11.65 -4.09 10.17
N PRO A 80 12.85 -4.68 10.27
CA PRO A 80 14.03 -4.14 9.60
C PRO A 80 13.82 -4.18 8.07
N ASP A 81 14.55 -3.36 7.33
CA ASP A 81 14.34 -3.24 5.88
C ASP A 81 14.59 -4.58 5.15
N GLU A 82 15.54 -5.38 5.61
CA GLU A 82 15.86 -6.69 5.03
C GLU A 82 14.68 -7.66 5.17
N ASP A 83 14.09 -7.77 6.36
CA ASP A 83 12.93 -8.63 6.61
C ASP A 83 11.67 -8.12 5.91
N LEU A 84 11.51 -6.81 5.76
CA LEU A 84 10.42 -6.21 5.00
C LEU A 84 10.51 -6.61 3.51
N ILE A 85 11.70 -6.50 2.92
CA ILE A 85 11.94 -6.93 1.53
C ILE A 85 11.78 -8.45 1.41
N GLY A 86 12.26 -9.23 2.38
CA GLY A 86 12.01 -10.66 2.46
C GLY A 86 10.51 -10.99 2.46
N SER A 87 9.74 -10.30 3.31
CA SER A 87 8.28 -10.46 3.40
C SER A 87 7.58 -10.11 2.09
N LEU A 88 7.99 -9.05 1.39
CA LEU A 88 7.46 -8.73 0.06
C LEU A 88 7.67 -9.87 -0.96
N HIS A 89 8.79 -10.59 -0.89
CA HIS A 89 9.11 -11.67 -1.83
C HIS A 89 8.47 -13.01 -1.45
N PHE A 90 8.40 -13.32 -0.16
CA PHE A 90 8.07 -14.66 0.33
C PHE A 90 6.74 -14.77 1.07
N ASP A 91 6.13 -13.65 1.47
CA ASP A 91 4.81 -13.63 2.09
C ASP A 91 3.75 -13.09 1.12
N THR A 92 2.91 -14.00 0.61
CA THR A 92 1.80 -13.65 -0.28
C THR A 92 0.83 -12.65 0.35
N ARG A 93 0.76 -12.54 1.68
CA ARG A 93 -0.08 -11.54 2.36
C ARG A 93 0.42 -10.12 2.11
N PHE A 94 1.73 -9.89 2.06
CA PHE A 94 2.31 -8.59 1.71
C PHE A 94 2.01 -8.24 0.25
N GLN A 95 2.20 -9.19 -0.66
CA GLN A 95 1.89 -8.99 -2.07
C GLN A 95 0.40 -8.72 -2.29
N TYR A 96 -0.47 -9.44 -1.58
CA TYR A 96 -1.91 -9.21 -1.63
C TYR A 96 -2.28 -7.83 -1.10
N ALA A 97 -1.75 -7.45 0.07
CA ALA A 97 -1.93 -6.14 0.69
C ALA A 97 -1.58 -4.99 -0.27
N LEU A 98 -0.53 -5.18 -1.07
CA LEU A 98 0.04 -4.19 -2.00
C LEU A 98 -0.40 -4.40 -3.47
N ARG A 99 -1.34 -5.33 -3.74
CA ARG A 99 -1.80 -5.68 -5.09
C ARG A 99 -0.69 -6.01 -6.09
N THR A 100 0.38 -6.66 -5.63
CA THR A 100 1.53 -7.07 -6.46
C THR A 100 1.60 -8.57 -6.71
N THR A 101 0.56 -9.35 -6.38
CA THR A 101 0.53 -10.81 -6.60
C THR A 101 0.64 -11.22 -8.06
N SER A 102 0.14 -10.38 -8.97
CA SER A 102 0.23 -10.58 -10.42
C SER A 102 1.61 -10.24 -11.01
N PHE A 103 2.54 -9.68 -10.23
CA PHE A 103 3.80 -9.17 -10.75
C PHE A 103 4.83 -10.29 -10.86
N GLU A 104 5.42 -10.48 -12.04
CA GLU A 104 6.52 -11.43 -12.23
C GLU A 104 7.74 -11.09 -11.35
N LYS A 105 8.01 -9.79 -11.20
CA LYS A 105 9.03 -9.25 -10.32
C LYS A 105 8.46 -8.15 -9.44
N GLN A 106 8.72 -8.25 -8.13
CA GLN A 106 8.29 -7.23 -7.19
C GLN A 106 8.92 -5.85 -7.54
N PRO A 107 8.13 -4.76 -7.51
CA PRO A 107 8.56 -3.48 -8.08
C PRO A 107 9.46 -2.65 -7.16
N VAL A 108 9.66 -3.12 -5.93
CA VAL A 108 10.46 -2.45 -4.89
C VAL A 108 11.58 -3.38 -4.45
N SER A 109 12.80 -2.84 -4.47
CA SER A 109 13.99 -3.45 -3.89
C SER A 109 14.44 -2.65 -2.67
N ILE A 110 15.41 -3.17 -1.91
CA ILE A 110 16.03 -2.44 -0.80
C ILE A 110 16.52 -1.06 -1.22
N ASN A 111 17.21 -0.98 -2.37
CA ASN A 111 17.73 0.27 -2.91
C ASN A 111 16.61 1.24 -3.32
N THR A 112 15.51 0.71 -3.86
CA THR A 112 14.32 1.51 -4.20
C THR A 112 13.75 2.19 -2.95
N LEU A 113 13.62 1.42 -1.86
CA LEU A 113 13.08 1.93 -0.60
C LEU A 113 14.02 2.92 0.08
N THR A 114 15.34 2.67 0.05
CA THR A 114 16.36 3.60 0.56
C THR A 114 16.36 4.91 -0.22
N ASN A 115 16.36 4.86 -1.55
CA ASN A 115 16.33 6.06 -2.39
C ASN A 115 15.02 6.85 -2.26
N PHE A 116 13.90 6.18 -1.96
CA PHE A 116 12.64 6.85 -1.69
C PHE A 116 12.67 7.60 -0.35
N ARG A 117 13.18 6.97 0.71
CA ARG A 117 13.36 7.61 2.02
C ARG A 117 14.34 8.77 1.99
N ALA A 118 15.45 8.64 1.27
CA ALA A 118 16.41 9.73 1.12
C ALA A 118 15.73 10.98 0.54
N ARG A 119 14.94 10.81 -0.53
CA ARG A 119 14.21 11.94 -1.14
C ARG A 119 13.14 12.53 -0.23
N LEU A 120 12.47 11.72 0.57
CA LEU A 120 11.54 12.21 1.59
C LEU A 120 12.26 13.07 2.63
N TYR A 121 13.39 12.60 3.12
CA TYR A 121 14.21 13.29 4.11
C TYR A 121 14.77 14.61 3.57
N ASP A 122 15.31 14.60 2.34
CA ASP A 122 15.83 15.80 1.69
C ASP A 122 14.71 16.85 1.53
N TYR A 123 13.52 16.43 1.09
CA TYR A 123 12.36 17.31 0.96
C TYR A 123 11.88 17.87 2.30
N GLU A 124 11.88 17.05 3.36
CA GLU A 124 11.54 17.49 4.71
C GLU A 124 12.53 18.54 5.23
N ILE A 125 13.83 18.35 5.01
CA ILE A 125 14.85 19.35 5.38
C ILE A 125 14.63 20.66 4.63
N GLU A 126 14.39 20.59 3.32
CA GLU A 126 14.28 21.78 2.47
C GLU A 126 13.00 22.59 2.74
N THR A 127 11.90 21.91 3.06
CA THR A 127 10.56 22.52 3.11
C THR A 127 9.94 22.55 4.51
N GLY A 128 10.45 21.75 5.45
CA GLY A 128 9.85 21.51 6.76
C GLY A 128 8.61 20.62 6.71
N ILE A 129 8.33 19.94 5.59
CA ILE A 129 7.12 19.15 5.38
C ILE A 129 7.44 17.64 5.35
N ASP A 130 6.92 16.90 6.33
CA ASP A 130 6.91 15.43 6.31
C ASP A 130 5.72 14.90 5.50
N LEU A 131 6.01 14.42 4.28
CA LEU A 131 4.99 13.86 3.38
C LEU A 131 4.43 12.52 3.86
N ILE A 132 5.20 11.71 4.59
CA ILE A 132 4.73 10.43 5.12
C ILE A 132 3.78 10.68 6.27
N GLN A 133 4.13 11.58 7.20
CA GLN A 133 3.23 11.97 8.29
C GLN A 133 1.88 12.47 7.74
N GLN A 134 1.90 13.41 6.80
CA GLN A 134 0.68 13.93 6.19
C GLN A 134 -0.18 12.84 5.54
N GLU A 135 0.46 11.89 4.86
CA GLU A 135 -0.24 10.78 4.21
C GLU A 135 -0.88 9.85 5.26
N VAL A 136 -0.14 9.50 6.32
CA VAL A 136 -0.66 8.64 7.38
C VAL A 136 -1.81 9.31 8.12
N GLU A 137 -1.72 10.60 8.43
CA GLU A 137 -2.79 11.38 9.06
C GLU A 137 -4.08 11.38 8.21
N GLU A 138 -3.97 11.64 6.90
CA GLU A 138 -5.12 11.60 5.99
C GLU A 138 -5.71 10.19 5.88
N LEU A 139 -4.86 9.16 5.79
CA LEU A 139 -5.32 7.77 5.78
C LEU A 139 -6.09 7.40 7.06
N VAL A 140 -5.63 7.85 8.23
CA VAL A 140 -6.31 7.61 9.51
C VAL A 140 -7.71 8.22 9.51
N GLU A 141 -7.86 9.45 9.01
CA GLU A 141 -9.18 10.09 8.90
C GLU A 141 -10.12 9.32 7.96
N VAL A 142 -9.59 8.89 6.81
CA VAL A 142 -10.34 8.10 5.82
C VAL A 142 -10.78 6.76 6.41
N ILE A 143 -9.89 6.03 7.09
CA ILE A 143 -10.20 4.76 7.74
C ILE A 143 -11.24 4.97 8.85
N ALA A 144 -11.10 5.99 9.69
CA ALA A 144 -12.06 6.29 10.75
C ALA A 144 -13.46 6.57 10.19
N LYS A 145 -13.56 7.25 9.04
CA LYS A 145 -14.82 7.48 8.33
C LYS A 145 -15.42 6.17 7.82
N TYR A 146 -14.63 5.30 7.20
CA TYR A 146 -15.10 3.99 6.74
C TYR A 146 -15.59 3.11 7.90
N LEU A 147 -14.84 3.03 9.00
CA LEU A 147 -15.24 2.26 10.19
C LEU A 147 -16.55 2.77 10.81
N LYS A 148 -16.76 4.10 10.85
CA LYS A 148 -18.03 4.68 11.30
C LYS A 148 -19.20 4.32 10.38
N ILE A 149 -18.98 4.21 9.06
CA ILE A 149 -20.00 3.80 8.09
C ILE A 149 -20.30 2.31 8.23
N ASP A 150 -19.29 1.46 8.33
CA ASP A 150 -19.47 0.01 8.49
C ASP A 150 -20.18 -0.31 9.81
N ASN A 151 -19.84 0.37 10.92
CA ASN A 151 -20.58 0.27 12.19
C ASN A 151 -22.04 0.76 12.10
N LYS A 152 -22.39 1.62 11.14
CA LYS A 152 -23.79 1.99 10.88
C LYS A 152 -24.50 0.90 10.05
N LYS A 153 -23.83 0.29 9.08
CA LYS A 153 -24.39 -0.82 8.29
C LYS A 153 -24.64 -2.06 9.13
N VAL A 154 -23.69 -2.46 9.99
CA VAL A 154 -23.84 -3.59 10.92
C VAL A 154 -25.05 -3.41 11.85
N ARG A 155 -25.33 -2.18 12.29
CA ARG A 155 -26.52 -1.87 13.10
C ARG A 155 -27.83 -1.91 12.33
N MET A 156 -27.83 -1.82 11.00
CA MET A 156 -29.07 -1.89 10.22
C MET A 156 -29.46 -3.34 9.97
N ASP A 157 -28.48 -4.21 9.72
CA ASP A 157 -28.71 -5.65 9.47
C ASP A 157 -29.03 -6.43 10.75
N SER A 158 -28.53 -6.00 11.92
CA SER A 158 -28.83 -6.66 13.21
C SER A 158 -30.25 -6.41 13.73
N PHE A 159 -31.01 -5.50 13.12
CA PHE A 159 -32.39 -5.20 13.49
C PHE A 159 -33.43 -5.79 12.52
N MET A 160 -33.01 -6.33 11.37
CA MET A 160 -33.90 -6.94 10.38
C MET A 160 -33.97 -8.48 10.52
N VAL A 161 -33.28 -9.05 11.51
CA VAL A 161 -33.42 -10.45 11.92
C VAL A 161 -33.93 -10.48 13.36
N SER A 162 -35.25 -10.41 13.51
CA SER A 162 -36.01 -10.78 14.71
C SER A 162 -37.37 -11.28 14.28
#